data_AF-A0A6N8XKC8-F1
#
_entry.id   AF-A0A6N8XKC8-F1
#
_cell.length_a   1.000
_cell.length_b   1.000
_cell.length_c   1.000
_cell.angle_alpha   90.00
_cell.angle_beta   90.00
_cell.angle_gamma   90.00
#
_symmetry.space_group_name_H-M   'P 1'
#
loop_
_entity.id
_entity.type
_entity.pdbx_description
1 polymer ?
#
loop_
_entity_poly.entity_id
_entity_poly.type
_entity_poly.pdbx_seq_one_letter_code
_entity_poly.pdbx_strand_id
1 'polypeptide(L)'
;MVLGILALSLVAGLLVVTRTGEYGIGLSPDSVQYVSMARELATGHDTLAGEHLRPTWPPLFTLLISAPGVAGVDPIAVATVLNPAILVCICLVAGLWLYRRTNSGFIGIVVTAALAFSTEGIFSLAENAERVVVFLGVWALPWGRPDYDLSVFVSGLPLIAVMGFALAWGWSSYRSRGVAETFSCLKLSDPFVRVLGAFAVVYIAFVLVVSTAVRIDRIHVRLLVPAFVPLALLAGFVVERLIAMSRSDRGRRFGGAFAAAVVLFAASHVAVYIPELRYAAQEGHGYASSSWEMSATIAWARAADDKRLLTNRGDALYLLVPGVAVEWLPRGEAQLPSAVASIGNRRVVWLQGTRYPYDLRDLAPGLGLR
;
A
#
# COMPACT_ATOMS: atom_id res chain seq x y z
N MET A 1 -19.09 -0.08 21.66
CA MET A 1 -18.86 0.68 20.42
C MET A 1 -17.43 1.19 20.30
N VAL A 2 -16.95 2.06 21.21
CA VAL A 2 -15.51 2.39 21.34
C VAL A 2 -14.66 1.12 21.43
N LEU A 3 -15.12 0.14 22.22
CA LEU A 3 -14.50 -1.20 22.30
C LEU A 3 -14.46 -1.94 20.96
N GLY A 4 -15.42 -1.74 20.06
CA GLY A 4 -15.44 -2.38 18.74
C GLY A 4 -14.43 -1.75 17.76
N ILE A 5 -14.32 -0.43 17.79
CA ILE A 5 -13.28 0.31 17.02
C ILE A 5 -11.89 -0.05 17.52
N LEU A 6 -11.72 -0.10 18.85
CA LEU A 6 -10.47 -0.53 19.48
C LEU A 6 -10.12 -1.98 19.12
N ALA A 7 -11.09 -2.91 19.25
CA ALA A 7 -10.88 -4.31 18.90
C ALA A 7 -10.50 -4.48 17.42
N LEU A 8 -11.17 -3.80 16.49
CA LEU A 8 -10.83 -3.87 15.06
C LEU A 8 -9.46 -3.29 14.76
N SER A 9 -9.11 -2.16 15.37
CA SER A 9 -7.79 -1.54 15.19
C SER A 9 -6.68 -2.46 15.72
N LEU A 10 -6.89 -3.06 16.91
CA LEU A 10 -5.95 -4.02 17.50
C LEU A 10 -5.87 -5.32 16.71
N VAL A 11 -6.99 -5.83 16.18
CA VAL A 11 -7.01 -7.01 15.31
C VAL A 11 -6.21 -6.74 14.03
N ALA A 12 -6.37 -5.56 13.41
CA ALA A 12 -5.58 -5.17 12.25
C ALA A 12 -4.07 -5.19 12.56
N GLY A 13 -3.65 -4.55 13.67
CA GLY A 13 -2.25 -4.57 14.12
C GLY A 13 -1.74 -5.97 14.46
N LEU A 14 -2.53 -6.76 15.19
CA LEU A 14 -2.19 -8.12 15.59
C LEU A 14 -2.03 -9.04 14.38
N LEU A 15 -2.89 -8.90 13.37
CA LEU A 15 -2.75 -9.63 12.11
C LEU A 15 -1.44 -9.27 11.42
N VAL A 16 -1.04 -8.00 11.40
CA VAL A 16 0.26 -7.63 10.81
C VAL A 16 1.42 -8.17 11.66
N VAL A 17 1.41 -8.02 12.99
CA VAL A 17 2.49 -8.48 13.87
C VAL A 17 2.67 -10.01 13.81
N THR A 18 1.58 -10.77 13.90
CA THR A 18 1.64 -12.24 13.86
C THR A 18 2.18 -12.76 12.53
N ARG A 19 1.83 -12.10 11.42
CA ARG A 19 2.32 -12.49 10.09
C ARG A 19 3.74 -12.02 9.78
N THR A 20 4.10 -10.83 10.24
CA THR A 20 5.46 -10.32 10.08
C THR A 20 6.46 -10.98 11.04
N GLY A 21 6.01 -11.60 12.12
CA GLY A 21 6.86 -12.40 13.01
C GLY A 21 7.33 -13.73 12.40
N GLU A 22 6.54 -14.32 11.48
CA GLU A 22 6.88 -15.59 10.81
C GLU A 22 7.81 -15.37 9.61
N TYR A 23 7.53 -14.36 8.77
CA TYR A 23 8.22 -14.16 7.50
C TYR A 23 8.99 -12.83 7.39
N GLY A 24 8.78 -11.88 8.30
CA GLY A 24 9.33 -10.52 8.20
C GLY A 24 8.38 -9.50 7.55
N ILE A 25 8.77 -8.23 7.51
CA ILE A 25 7.90 -7.08 7.15
C ILE A 25 7.68 -6.84 5.65
N GLY A 26 7.99 -7.81 4.79
CA GLY A 26 7.76 -7.66 3.36
C GLY A 26 8.63 -6.58 2.70
N LEU A 27 9.93 -6.59 2.98
CA LEU A 27 10.86 -5.55 2.52
C LEU A 27 10.86 -5.44 0.98
N SER A 28 10.82 -4.20 0.49
CA SER A 28 10.90 -3.84 -0.93
C SER A 28 12.18 -3.03 -1.19
N PRO A 29 12.56 -2.78 -2.46
CA PRO A 29 13.71 -1.92 -2.80
C PRO A 29 13.73 -0.60 -2.03
N ASP A 30 12.58 0.07 -1.95
CA ASP A 30 12.44 1.35 -1.24
C ASP A 30 12.65 1.18 0.27
N SER A 31 12.11 0.10 0.84
CA SER A 31 12.27 -0.23 2.26
C SER A 31 13.73 -0.41 2.63
N VAL A 32 14.55 -0.98 1.73
CA VAL A 32 15.97 -1.20 1.97
C VAL A 32 16.71 0.11 2.14
N GLN A 33 16.35 1.15 1.39
CA GLN A 33 16.98 2.47 1.50
C GLN A 33 16.72 3.12 2.87
N TYR A 34 15.51 2.96 3.41
CA TYR A 34 15.21 3.44 4.77
C TYR A 34 16.03 2.67 5.82
N VAL A 35 16.15 1.34 5.66
CA VAL A 35 16.86 0.48 6.62
C VAL A 35 18.38 0.69 6.56
N SER A 36 18.98 0.80 5.37
CA SER A 36 20.43 1.03 5.21
C SER A 36 20.85 2.35 5.84
N MET A 37 20.10 3.43 5.57
CA MET A 37 20.37 4.73 6.18
C MET A 37 20.12 4.73 7.68
N ALA A 38 19.11 4.00 8.16
CA ALA A 38 18.88 3.87 9.59
C ALA A 38 20.03 3.14 10.30
N ARG A 39 20.61 2.12 9.66
CA ARG A 39 21.81 1.43 10.15
C ARG A 39 23.03 2.35 10.14
N GLU A 40 23.25 3.08 9.04
CA GLU A 40 24.32 4.08 8.93
C GLU A 40 24.23 5.15 10.02
N LEU A 41 23.03 5.69 10.29
CA LEU A 41 22.77 6.66 11.35
C LEU A 41 22.97 6.09 12.76
N ALA A 42 22.69 4.80 12.96
CA ALA A 42 22.82 4.14 14.25
C ALA A 42 24.28 3.76 14.58
N THR A 43 25.06 3.31 13.60
CA THR A 43 26.43 2.80 13.80
C THR A 43 27.52 3.81 13.42
N GLY A 44 27.15 4.91 12.78
CA GLY A 44 28.05 5.99 12.38
C GLY A 44 28.66 5.81 10.98
N HIS A 45 28.71 4.59 10.43
CA HIS A 45 29.09 4.28 9.05
C HIS A 45 28.59 2.87 8.66
N ASP A 46 27.80 2.75 7.58
CA ASP A 46 27.50 1.45 6.96
C ASP A 46 28.23 1.35 5.61
N THR A 47 29.41 0.74 5.62
CA THR A 47 30.24 0.57 4.40
C THR A 47 29.73 -0.55 3.49
N LEU A 48 28.73 -1.31 3.92
CA LEU A 48 28.15 -2.42 3.16
C LEU A 48 27.07 -1.92 2.18
N ALA A 49 26.40 -0.83 2.55
CA ALA A 49 25.46 -0.14 1.68
C ALA A 49 26.22 0.73 0.66
N GLY A 50 26.20 0.33 -0.61
CA GLY A 50 26.69 1.18 -1.69
C GLY A 50 25.91 2.51 -1.79
N GLU A 51 26.50 3.56 -2.39
CA GLU A 51 25.91 4.91 -2.47
C GLU A 51 24.47 4.94 -3.01
N HIS A 52 24.12 3.98 -3.87
CA HIS A 52 22.79 3.83 -4.48
C HIS A 52 21.69 3.35 -3.54
N LEU A 53 22.02 2.94 -2.31
CA LEU A 53 21.05 2.55 -1.28
C LEU A 53 20.72 3.69 -0.32
N ARG A 54 21.19 4.92 -0.59
CA ARG A 54 20.84 6.10 0.24
C ARG A 54 19.46 6.65 -0.15
N PRO A 55 18.55 6.85 0.81
CA PRO A 55 17.21 7.36 0.54
C PRO A 55 17.26 8.83 0.16
N THR A 56 16.47 9.22 -0.84
CA THR A 56 16.28 10.62 -1.27
C THR A 56 15.08 11.30 -0.59
N TRP A 57 14.40 10.60 0.32
CA TRP A 57 13.13 11.00 0.92
C TRP A 57 13.32 11.68 2.30
N PRO A 58 12.31 12.43 2.80
CA PRO A 58 12.39 13.09 4.11
C PRO A 58 12.73 12.12 5.25
N PRO A 59 13.57 12.53 6.22
CA PRO A 59 14.26 11.59 7.11
C PRO A 59 13.43 11.12 8.31
N LEU A 60 12.21 11.63 8.52
CA LEU A 60 11.46 11.39 9.76
C LEU A 60 11.28 9.89 10.06
N PHE A 61 10.84 9.11 9.08
CA PHE A 61 10.65 7.67 9.27
C PHE A 61 11.99 6.97 9.55
N THR A 62 13.04 7.29 8.80
CA THR A 62 14.40 6.78 9.00
C THR A 62 14.92 7.06 10.42
N LEU A 63 14.73 8.29 10.92
CA LEU A 63 15.14 8.69 12.25
C LEU A 63 14.40 7.92 13.36
N LEU A 64 13.11 7.65 13.15
CA LEU A 64 12.31 6.88 14.10
C LEU A 64 12.79 5.43 14.21
N ILE A 65 13.12 4.80 13.07
CA ILE A 65 13.61 3.41 13.07
C ILE A 65 15.10 3.30 13.44
N SER A 66 15.89 4.38 13.31
CA SER A 66 17.31 4.41 13.68
C SER A 66 17.54 4.66 15.17
N ALA A 67 16.62 5.35 15.86
CA ALA A 67 16.83 5.75 17.25
C ALA A 67 17.08 4.57 18.22
N PRO A 68 16.33 3.44 18.16
CA PRO A 68 16.66 2.26 18.95
C PRO A 68 17.95 1.55 18.50
N GLY A 69 18.41 1.80 17.26
CA GLY A 69 19.66 1.30 16.73
C GLY A 69 20.89 1.80 17.47
N VAL A 70 20.82 2.96 18.13
CA VAL A 70 21.89 3.44 19.03
C VAL A 70 22.13 2.47 20.20
N ALA A 71 21.10 1.72 20.61
CA ALA A 71 21.18 0.67 21.62
C ALA A 71 21.46 -0.73 21.03
N GLY A 72 21.81 -0.82 19.74
CA GLY A 72 22.11 -2.08 19.05
C GLY A 72 20.89 -2.85 18.54
N VAL A 73 19.69 -2.25 18.54
CA VAL A 73 18.48 -2.88 17.99
C VAL A 73 18.43 -2.71 16.46
N ASP A 74 18.31 -3.80 15.70
CA ASP A 74 18.24 -3.71 14.24
C ASP A 74 17.01 -2.89 13.79
N PRO A 75 17.16 -1.88 12.90
CA PRO A 75 16.05 -1.05 12.44
C PRO A 75 14.89 -1.83 11.80
N ILE A 76 15.15 -3.02 11.24
CA ILE A 76 14.09 -3.91 10.73
C ILE A 76 13.19 -4.36 11.89
N ALA A 77 13.77 -4.78 13.02
CA ALA A 77 13.01 -5.18 14.20
C ALA A 77 12.16 -4.03 14.75
N VAL A 78 12.69 -2.80 14.72
CA VAL A 78 11.93 -1.59 15.08
C VAL A 78 10.77 -1.38 14.12
N ALA A 79 10.99 -1.49 12.81
CA ALA A 79 9.96 -1.32 11.79
C ALA A 79 8.84 -2.37 11.89
N THR A 80 9.16 -3.61 12.31
CA THR A 80 8.18 -4.69 12.58
C THR A 80 7.18 -4.34 13.67
N VAL A 81 7.57 -3.51 14.63
CA VAL A 81 6.66 -3.05 15.70
C VAL A 81 6.02 -1.71 15.35
N LEU A 82 6.81 -0.79 14.79
CA LEU A 82 6.39 0.58 14.52
C LEU A 82 5.30 0.64 13.44
N ASN A 83 5.44 -0.12 12.35
CA ASN A 83 4.47 -0.08 11.25
C ASN A 83 3.07 -0.56 11.68
N PRO A 84 2.91 -1.72 12.36
CA PRO A 84 1.62 -2.12 12.90
C PRO A 84 1.07 -1.14 13.93
N ALA A 85 1.93 -0.56 14.79
CA ALA A 85 1.50 0.44 15.77
C ALA A 85 0.93 1.69 15.08
N ILE A 86 1.58 2.18 14.03
CA ILE A 86 1.08 3.30 13.21
C ILE A 86 -0.25 2.93 12.57
N LEU A 87 -0.39 1.73 12.01
CA LEU A 87 -1.66 1.26 11.42
C LEU A 87 -2.79 1.23 12.47
N VAL A 88 -2.52 0.69 13.67
CA VAL A 88 -3.48 0.69 14.79
C VAL A 88 -3.87 2.12 15.14
N CYS A 89 -2.92 3.04 15.24
CA CYS A 89 -3.19 4.45 15.53
C CYS A 89 -4.04 5.10 14.44
N ILE A 90 -3.75 4.87 13.16
CA ILE A 90 -4.53 5.40 12.03
C ILE A 90 -5.98 4.90 12.12
N CYS A 91 -6.17 3.59 12.24
CA CYS A 91 -7.49 2.95 12.35
C CYS A 91 -8.27 3.46 13.57
N LEU A 92 -7.61 3.53 14.73
CA LEU A 92 -8.20 3.96 15.99
C LEU A 92 -8.61 5.44 15.95
N VAL A 93 -7.69 6.31 15.53
CA VAL A 93 -7.95 7.75 15.45
C VAL A 93 -9.05 8.02 14.44
N ALA A 94 -8.98 7.45 13.23
CA ALA A 94 -10.00 7.64 12.21
C ALA A 94 -11.38 7.13 12.68
N GLY A 95 -11.44 5.92 13.25
CA GLY A 95 -12.67 5.32 13.75
C GLY A 95 -13.30 6.10 14.91
N LEU A 96 -12.51 6.49 15.91
CA LEU A 96 -12.98 7.28 17.06
C LEU A 96 -13.40 8.70 16.65
N TRP A 97 -12.65 9.30 15.74
CA TRP A 97 -12.95 10.62 15.22
C TRP A 97 -14.30 10.63 14.48
N LEU A 98 -14.55 9.64 13.60
CA LEU A 98 -15.84 9.46 12.95
C LEU A 98 -16.96 9.13 13.92
N TYR A 99 -16.73 8.25 14.89
CA TYR A 99 -17.73 7.94 15.91
C TYR A 99 -18.17 9.21 16.66
N ARG A 100 -17.21 10.03 17.10
CA ARG A 100 -17.50 11.29 17.80
C ARG A 100 -18.22 12.30 16.92
N ARG A 101 -17.92 12.34 15.62
CA ARG A 101 -18.52 13.31 14.71
C ARG A 101 -19.92 12.93 14.24
N THR A 102 -20.16 11.64 14.00
CA THR A 102 -21.42 11.11 13.46
C THR A 102 -22.39 10.65 14.55
N ASN A 103 -21.90 10.49 15.79
CA ASN A 103 -22.60 9.83 16.90
C ASN A 103 -23.10 8.41 16.55
N SER A 104 -22.56 7.80 15.49
CA SER A 104 -22.88 6.47 14.98
C SER A 104 -21.60 5.66 14.90
N GLY A 105 -21.46 4.66 15.75
CA GLY A 105 -20.26 3.83 15.74
C GLY A 105 -20.42 2.56 14.95
N PHE A 106 -21.58 2.33 14.33
CA PHE A 106 -21.64 1.49 13.14
C PHE A 106 -20.73 2.07 12.04
N ILE A 107 -20.78 3.39 11.80
CA ILE A 107 -19.92 4.07 10.83
C ILE A 107 -18.46 4.03 11.26
N GLY A 108 -18.19 4.32 12.54
CA GLY A 108 -16.84 4.20 13.11
C GLY A 108 -16.24 2.80 12.87
N ILE A 109 -17.04 1.74 13.06
CA ILE A 109 -16.63 0.35 12.81
C ILE A 109 -16.38 0.08 11.32
N VAL A 110 -17.29 0.48 10.43
CA VAL A 110 -17.17 0.24 8.98
C VAL A 110 -15.94 0.93 8.39
N VAL A 111 -15.67 2.18 8.76
CA VAL A 111 -14.48 2.89 8.27
C VAL A 111 -13.19 2.28 8.83
N THR A 112 -13.19 1.89 10.11
CA THR A 112 -12.04 1.19 10.71
C THR A 112 -11.74 -0.11 9.96
N ALA A 113 -12.77 -0.88 9.60
CA ALA A 113 -12.62 -2.09 8.80
C ALA A 113 -12.11 -1.77 7.38
N ALA A 114 -12.68 -0.77 6.70
CA ALA A 114 -12.25 -0.39 5.34
C ALA A 114 -10.77 0.04 5.29
N LEU A 115 -10.32 0.81 6.27
CA LEU A 115 -8.91 1.23 6.39
C LEU A 115 -7.98 0.06 6.70
N ALA A 116 -8.44 -0.90 7.51
CA ALA A 116 -7.64 -2.07 7.86
C ALA A 116 -7.38 -3.03 6.68
N PHE A 117 -8.17 -2.95 5.59
CA PHE A 117 -8.19 -3.96 4.52
C PHE A 117 -8.06 -3.41 3.08
N SER A 118 -7.52 -2.20 2.86
CA SER A 118 -7.33 -1.61 1.51
C SER A 118 -6.06 -2.11 0.76
N THR A 119 -6.06 -2.14 -0.59
CA THR A 119 -4.99 -2.70 -1.47
C THR A 119 -4.30 -1.69 -2.43
N GLU A 120 -3.15 -2.07 -3.06
CA GLU A 120 -2.32 -1.25 -3.99
C GLU A 120 -2.29 -1.76 -5.47
N GLY A 121 -1.98 -0.89 -6.46
CA GLY A 121 -1.85 -1.16 -7.92
C GLY A 121 -0.98 -0.15 -8.73
N ILE A 122 -0.57 -0.45 -9.99
CA ILE A 122 0.56 0.17 -10.79
C ILE A 122 0.15 0.43 -12.29
N PHE A 123 0.70 1.41 -13.10
CA PHE A 123 1.10 1.44 -14.60
C PHE A 123 1.52 2.92 -15.12
N SER A 124 1.51 3.35 -16.44
CA SER A 124 1.90 4.70 -17.06
C SER A 124 0.85 5.86 -17.42
N LEU A 125 1.11 6.84 -18.36
CA LEU A 125 0.64 8.29 -18.46
C LEU A 125 -0.73 8.66 -19.10
N ALA A 126 -1.11 8.24 -20.32
CA ALA A 126 -2.51 8.39 -20.77
C ALA A 126 -3.43 7.50 -19.94
N GLU A 127 -2.86 6.36 -19.56
CA GLU A 127 -3.35 5.53 -18.50
C GLU A 127 -3.26 6.20 -17.10
N ASN A 128 -2.61 7.35 -16.84
CA ASN A 128 -2.53 7.95 -15.49
C ASN A 128 -3.84 8.65 -15.14
N ALA A 129 -4.47 9.32 -16.11
CA ALA A 129 -5.81 9.90 -15.93
C ALA A 129 -6.86 8.78 -15.87
N GLU A 130 -6.76 7.79 -16.77
CA GLU A 130 -7.51 6.54 -16.66
C GLU A 130 -7.24 5.86 -15.33
N ARG A 131 -6.04 5.92 -14.77
CA ARG A 131 -5.70 5.31 -13.48
C ARG A 131 -6.05 6.09 -12.27
N VAL A 132 -6.15 7.41 -12.30
CA VAL A 132 -6.84 8.07 -11.20
C VAL A 132 -8.27 7.50 -11.15
N VAL A 133 -8.94 7.35 -12.29
CA VAL A 133 -10.29 6.74 -12.35
C VAL A 133 -10.28 5.25 -11.99
N VAL A 134 -9.36 4.45 -12.53
CA VAL A 134 -9.23 3.01 -12.27
C VAL A 134 -8.73 2.76 -10.87
N PHE A 135 -7.90 3.58 -10.25
CA PHE A 135 -7.44 3.43 -8.86
C PHE A 135 -8.49 3.87 -7.86
N LEU A 136 -9.19 4.98 -8.12
CA LEU A 136 -10.44 5.27 -7.41
C LEU A 136 -11.42 4.09 -7.59
N GLY A 137 -11.42 3.48 -8.78
CA GLY A 137 -12.11 2.25 -9.10
C GLY A 137 -11.59 1.01 -8.36
N VAL A 138 -10.29 0.85 -8.12
CA VAL A 138 -9.65 -0.27 -7.40
C VAL A 138 -9.94 -0.17 -5.90
N TRP A 139 -10.04 1.06 -5.39
CA TRP A 139 -10.52 1.28 -4.03
C TRP A 139 -12.02 0.94 -3.90
N ALA A 140 -12.78 1.14 -4.98
CA ALA A 140 -14.20 0.81 -5.02
C ALA A 140 -14.47 -0.66 -5.42
N LEU A 141 -13.60 -1.31 -6.17
CA LEU A 141 -13.73 -2.67 -6.68
C LEU A 141 -12.38 -3.34 -6.51
N PRO A 142 -12.28 -4.53 -5.91
CA PRO A 142 -11.03 -5.27 -5.79
C PRO A 142 -10.54 -5.78 -7.16
N TRP A 143 -10.15 -4.85 -8.03
CA TRP A 143 -9.62 -5.06 -9.37
C TRP A 143 -8.10 -5.21 -9.27
N GLY A 144 -7.51 -6.22 -9.93
CA GLY A 144 -6.04 -6.36 -9.92
C GLY A 144 -5.47 -7.74 -10.20
N ARG A 145 -6.27 -8.75 -10.55
CA ARG A 145 -5.76 -10.06 -10.97
C ARG A 145 -6.30 -10.46 -12.34
N PRO A 146 -5.44 -10.93 -13.27
CA PRO A 146 -5.87 -11.49 -14.55
C PRO A 146 -6.67 -12.80 -14.41
N ASP A 147 -6.60 -13.47 -13.25
CA ASP A 147 -7.11 -14.84 -13.09
C ASP A 147 -8.53 -14.94 -12.45
N TYR A 148 -9.19 -13.82 -12.10
CA TYR A 148 -10.44 -13.85 -11.32
C TYR A 148 -11.52 -12.86 -11.81
N ASP A 149 -12.01 -13.03 -13.04
CA ASP A 149 -13.19 -12.30 -13.57
C ASP A 149 -14.41 -12.38 -12.63
N LEU A 150 -14.58 -13.51 -11.93
CA LEU A 150 -15.70 -13.71 -11.00
C LEU A 150 -15.60 -12.83 -9.74
N SER A 151 -14.39 -12.48 -9.28
CA SER A 151 -14.20 -11.66 -8.08
C SER A 151 -14.60 -10.21 -8.30
N VAL A 152 -14.35 -9.68 -9.50
CA VAL A 152 -14.80 -8.35 -9.94
C VAL A 152 -16.32 -8.30 -10.05
N PHE A 153 -16.94 -9.38 -10.54
CA PHE A 153 -18.40 -9.47 -10.64
C PHE A 153 -19.07 -9.53 -9.25
N VAL A 154 -18.54 -10.36 -8.34
CA VAL A 154 -19.09 -10.53 -6.98
C VAL A 154 -18.95 -9.26 -6.12
N SER A 155 -17.87 -8.50 -6.29
CA SER A 155 -17.64 -7.25 -5.57
C SER A 155 -18.32 -6.03 -6.22
N GLY A 156 -18.55 -6.08 -7.54
CA GLY A 156 -19.25 -5.04 -8.29
C GLY A 156 -20.74 -4.97 -8.03
N LEU A 157 -21.41 -6.11 -7.81
CA LEU A 157 -22.86 -6.13 -7.54
C LEU A 157 -23.26 -5.33 -6.27
N PRO A 158 -22.57 -5.49 -5.12
CA PRO A 158 -22.81 -4.64 -3.95
C PRO A 158 -22.54 -3.15 -4.20
N LEU A 159 -21.49 -2.80 -4.95
CA LEU A 159 -21.19 -1.41 -5.29
C LEU A 159 -22.30 -0.79 -6.14
N ILE A 160 -22.75 -1.51 -7.18
CA ILE A 160 -23.87 -1.09 -8.03
C ILE A 160 -25.14 -0.94 -7.20
N ALA A 161 -25.40 -1.84 -6.24
CA ALA A 161 -26.52 -1.69 -5.32
C ALA A 161 -26.39 -0.42 -4.46
N VAL A 162 -25.22 -0.16 -3.86
CA VAL A 162 -24.94 1.06 -3.08
C VAL A 162 -25.17 2.31 -3.94
N MET A 163 -24.60 2.37 -5.15
CA MET A 163 -24.78 3.51 -6.06
C MET A 163 -26.23 3.66 -6.52
N GLY A 164 -26.90 2.56 -6.88
CA GLY A 164 -28.30 2.53 -7.31
C GLY A 164 -29.24 3.02 -6.23
N PHE A 165 -29.02 2.62 -4.97
CA PHE A 165 -29.74 3.16 -3.83
C PHE A 165 -29.43 4.65 -3.63
N ALA A 166 -28.17 5.08 -3.62
CA ALA A 166 -27.84 6.49 -3.47
C ALA A 166 -28.51 7.37 -4.54
N LEU A 167 -28.55 6.92 -5.79
CA LEU A 167 -29.19 7.60 -6.92
C LEU A 167 -30.72 7.60 -6.83
N ALA A 168 -31.35 6.44 -6.59
CA ALA A 168 -32.81 6.32 -6.46
C ALA A 168 -33.33 7.18 -5.31
N TRP A 169 -32.55 7.28 -4.23
CA TRP A 169 -32.85 8.15 -3.11
C TRP A 169 -32.65 9.63 -3.44
N GLY A 170 -31.55 9.98 -4.10
CA GLY A 170 -31.28 11.35 -4.52
C GLY A 170 -32.39 11.86 -5.44
N TRP A 171 -32.85 11.01 -6.35
CA TRP A 171 -33.98 11.27 -7.23
C TRP A 171 -35.30 11.44 -6.48
N SER A 172 -35.62 10.52 -5.55
CA SER A 172 -36.83 10.60 -4.72
C SER A 172 -36.85 11.86 -3.83
N SER A 173 -35.69 12.22 -3.26
CA SER A 173 -35.52 13.42 -2.44
C SER A 173 -35.62 14.69 -3.26
N TYR A 174 -35.00 14.73 -4.44
CA TYR A 174 -35.15 15.83 -5.40
C TYR A 174 -36.62 16.05 -5.76
N ARG A 175 -37.36 14.98 -6.06
CA ARG A 175 -38.76 15.07 -6.48
C ARG A 175 -39.71 15.52 -5.36
N SER A 176 -39.33 15.31 -4.10
CA SER A 176 -40.16 15.65 -2.95
C SER A 176 -39.79 16.98 -2.28
N ARG A 177 -38.53 17.42 -2.38
CA ARG A 177 -37.98 18.58 -1.64
C ARG A 177 -37.27 19.61 -2.51
N GLY A 178 -37.01 19.31 -3.78
CA GLY A 178 -36.24 20.17 -4.69
C GLY A 178 -34.72 20.15 -4.44
N VAL A 179 -33.96 20.75 -5.38
CA VAL A 179 -32.47 20.72 -5.38
C VAL A 179 -31.89 21.41 -4.15
N ALA A 180 -32.38 22.61 -3.83
CA ALA A 180 -31.81 23.46 -2.79
C ALA A 180 -31.88 22.79 -1.41
N GLU A 181 -33.03 22.24 -1.00
CA GLU A 181 -33.16 21.52 0.26
C GLU A 181 -32.33 20.22 0.29
N THR A 182 -32.21 19.52 -0.84
CA THR A 182 -31.41 18.29 -0.94
C THR A 182 -29.92 18.57 -0.69
N PHE A 183 -29.37 19.60 -1.33
CA PHE A 183 -27.99 20.04 -1.12
C PHE A 183 -27.77 20.60 0.30
N SER A 184 -28.75 21.31 0.84
CA SER A 184 -28.72 21.83 2.21
C SER A 184 -28.62 20.70 3.24
N CYS A 185 -29.32 19.60 3.01
CA CYS A 185 -29.31 18.45 3.92
C CYS A 185 -28.01 17.64 3.88
N LEU A 186 -27.32 17.60 2.74
CA LEU A 186 -25.98 17.02 2.63
C LEU A 186 -24.93 17.83 3.39
N LYS A 187 -25.23 19.07 3.81
CA LYS A 187 -24.32 19.94 4.56
C LYS A 187 -22.92 20.05 3.93
N LEU A 188 -22.86 20.16 2.60
CA LEU A 188 -21.59 20.35 1.87
C LEU A 188 -20.86 21.64 2.28
N SER A 189 -21.56 22.58 2.91
CA SER A 189 -20.99 23.78 3.53
C SER A 189 -20.30 23.52 4.88
N ASP A 190 -20.35 22.31 5.44
CA ASP A 190 -19.59 21.98 6.66
C ASP A 190 -18.10 22.26 6.40
N PRO A 191 -17.42 23.08 7.24
CA PRO A 191 -16.00 23.38 7.09
C PRO A 191 -15.14 22.13 6.94
N PHE A 192 -15.51 21.03 7.60
CA PHE A 192 -14.81 19.76 7.50
C PHE A 192 -14.87 19.16 6.08
N VAL A 193 -16.07 19.11 5.48
CA VAL A 193 -16.28 18.61 4.12
C VAL A 193 -15.51 19.48 3.12
N ARG A 194 -15.50 20.79 3.34
CA ARG A 194 -14.74 21.73 2.51
C ARG A 194 -13.23 21.52 2.62
N VAL A 195 -12.70 21.31 3.82
CA VAL A 195 -11.26 21.06 4.01
C VAL A 195 -10.84 19.72 3.41
N LEU A 196 -11.57 18.64 3.66
CA LEU A 196 -11.26 17.34 3.06
C LEU A 196 -11.41 17.35 1.55
N GLY A 197 -12.48 17.97 1.03
CA GLY A 197 -12.71 18.11 -0.40
C GLY A 197 -11.60 18.94 -1.06
N ALA A 198 -11.24 20.08 -0.46
CA ALA A 198 -10.14 20.91 -0.94
C ALA A 198 -8.82 20.16 -0.90
N PHE A 199 -8.49 19.46 0.20
CA PHE A 199 -7.28 18.65 0.29
C PHE A 199 -7.26 17.57 -0.79
N ALA A 200 -8.33 16.78 -0.94
CA ALA A 200 -8.39 15.71 -1.93
C ALA A 200 -8.23 16.26 -3.35
N VAL A 201 -8.95 17.34 -3.69
CA VAL A 201 -8.87 17.97 -5.02
C VAL A 201 -7.49 18.56 -5.28
N VAL A 202 -6.96 19.37 -4.34
CA VAL A 202 -5.66 20.02 -4.50
C VAL A 202 -4.54 18.98 -4.55
N TYR A 203 -4.58 17.95 -3.70
CA TYR A 203 -3.58 16.89 -3.69
C TYR A 203 -3.62 16.04 -4.96
N ILE A 204 -4.81 15.60 -5.40
CA ILE A 204 -4.94 14.83 -6.65
C ILE A 204 -4.50 15.68 -7.84
N ALA A 205 -4.90 16.96 -7.89
CA ALA A 205 -4.45 17.89 -8.92
C ALA A 205 -2.93 18.10 -8.87
N PHE A 206 -2.35 18.23 -7.69
CA PHE A 206 -0.91 18.33 -7.49
C PHE A 206 -0.18 17.08 -8.00
N VAL A 207 -0.59 15.89 -7.58
CA VAL A 207 -0.01 14.61 -8.04
C VAL A 207 -0.13 14.50 -9.56
N LEU A 208 -1.28 14.87 -10.13
CA LEU A 208 -1.51 14.83 -11.58
C LEU A 208 -0.62 15.83 -12.34
N VAL A 209 -0.50 17.08 -11.87
CA VAL A 209 0.36 18.11 -12.47
C VAL A 209 1.83 17.71 -12.35
N VAL A 210 2.28 17.29 -11.18
CA VAL A 210 3.68 16.95 -10.92
C VAL A 210 4.10 15.71 -11.69
N SER A 211 3.27 14.66 -11.71
CA SER A 211 3.56 13.45 -12.51
C SER A 211 3.49 13.67 -14.02
N THR A 212 2.86 14.76 -14.47
CA THR A 212 2.80 15.14 -15.90
C THR A 212 3.94 16.08 -16.29
N ALA A 213 4.30 17.03 -15.42
CA ALA A 213 5.27 18.09 -15.70
C ALA A 213 6.71 17.72 -15.34
N VAL A 214 6.90 16.84 -14.36
CA VAL A 214 8.22 16.40 -13.88
C VAL A 214 8.34 14.90 -14.18
N ARG A 215 9.50 14.45 -14.69
CA ARG A 215 9.82 13.01 -14.85
C ARG A 215 10.01 12.32 -13.49
N ILE A 216 9.00 12.39 -12.63
CA ILE A 216 8.87 11.55 -11.44
C ILE A 216 8.34 10.18 -11.89
N ASP A 217 8.63 9.13 -11.12
CA ASP A 217 8.08 7.79 -11.32
C ASP A 217 6.57 7.81 -11.63
N ARG A 218 6.11 6.79 -12.38
CA ARG A 218 4.73 6.71 -12.90
C ARG A 218 3.70 6.79 -11.75
N ILE A 219 2.47 7.25 -12.02
CA ILE A 219 1.44 7.31 -10.96
C ILE A 219 1.07 5.89 -10.56
N HIS A 220 1.43 5.55 -9.32
CA HIS A 220 1.08 4.32 -8.64
C HIS A 220 0.12 4.63 -7.48
N VAL A 221 -0.63 3.62 -6.99
CA VAL A 221 -1.60 3.80 -5.89
C VAL A 221 -0.97 4.49 -4.69
N ARG A 222 0.32 4.23 -4.43
CA ARG A 222 1.10 4.85 -3.35
C ARG A 222 1.06 6.38 -3.35
N LEU A 223 1.06 7.00 -4.53
CA LEU A 223 0.97 8.46 -4.65
C LEU A 223 -0.45 8.96 -4.37
N LEU A 224 -1.48 8.13 -4.49
CA LEU A 224 -2.87 8.49 -4.21
C LEU A 224 -3.32 8.11 -2.79
N VAL A 225 -2.59 7.26 -2.05
CA VAL A 225 -2.91 6.87 -0.67
C VAL A 225 -3.23 8.06 0.24
N PRO A 226 -2.52 9.21 0.18
CA PRO A 226 -2.88 10.36 1.01
C PRO A 226 -4.26 10.94 0.70
N ALA A 227 -4.78 10.78 -0.52
CA ALA A 227 -6.15 11.15 -0.88
C ALA A 227 -7.20 10.11 -0.48
N PHE A 228 -6.80 8.84 -0.31
CA PHE A 228 -7.71 7.75 0.04
C PHE A 228 -8.46 8.04 1.35
N VAL A 229 -7.74 8.41 2.41
CA VAL A 229 -8.34 8.70 3.72
C VAL A 229 -9.38 9.82 3.63
N PRO A 230 -9.06 11.04 3.12
CA PRO A 230 -10.04 12.09 2.88
C PRO A 230 -11.27 11.63 2.07
N LEU A 231 -11.07 10.87 1.00
CA LEU A 231 -12.16 10.40 0.13
C LEU A 231 -13.05 9.36 0.82
N ALA A 232 -12.46 8.43 1.57
CA ALA A 232 -13.20 7.46 2.37
C ALA A 232 -14.01 8.14 3.47
N LEU A 233 -13.45 9.17 4.12
CA LEU A 233 -14.16 9.98 5.12
C LEU A 233 -15.34 10.75 4.50
N LEU A 234 -15.15 11.35 3.32
CA LEU A 234 -16.21 12.03 2.59
C LEU A 234 -17.31 11.05 2.16
N ALA A 235 -16.95 9.87 1.66
CA ALA A 235 -17.91 8.82 1.30
C ALA A 235 -18.72 8.36 2.53
N GLY A 236 -18.06 8.13 3.67
CA GLY A 236 -18.71 7.80 4.93
C GLY A 236 -19.69 8.88 5.41
N PHE A 237 -19.31 10.16 5.29
CA PHE A 237 -20.19 11.28 5.62
C PHE A 237 -21.42 11.36 4.71
N VAL A 238 -21.26 11.13 3.40
CA VAL A 238 -22.39 11.06 2.47
C VAL A 238 -23.31 9.91 2.86
N VAL A 239 -22.77 8.71 3.08
CA VAL A 239 -23.54 7.53 3.52
C VAL A 239 -24.33 7.82 4.81
N GLU A 240 -23.72 8.48 5.80
CA GLU A 240 -24.40 8.89 7.04
C GLU A 240 -25.62 9.77 6.75
N ARG A 241 -25.45 10.81 5.92
CA ARG A 241 -26.53 11.75 5.59
C ARG A 241 -27.67 11.06 4.87
N LEU A 242 -27.35 10.17 3.95
CA LEU A 242 -28.33 9.35 3.23
C LEU A 242 -29.17 8.50 4.20
N ILE A 243 -28.53 7.88 5.20
CA ILE A 243 -29.22 7.06 6.21
C ILE A 243 -30.05 7.95 7.16
N ALA A 244 -29.48 9.03 7.67
CA ALA A 244 -30.10 9.89 8.68
C ALA A 244 -31.34 10.66 8.17
N MET A 245 -31.38 10.94 6.87
CA MET A 245 -32.49 11.65 6.24
C MET A 245 -33.72 10.77 5.96
N SER A 246 -33.59 9.45 6.11
CA SER A 246 -34.62 8.46 5.83
C SER A 246 -35.63 8.28 6.97
N ARG A 247 -36.26 9.39 7.40
CA ARG A 247 -37.13 9.47 8.60
C ARG A 247 -38.55 8.91 8.44
N SER A 248 -39.04 8.67 7.22
CA SER A 248 -40.34 8.04 6.98
C SER A 248 -40.25 6.51 7.08
N ASP A 249 -41.36 5.78 7.26
CA ASP A 249 -41.32 4.30 7.28
C ASP A 249 -40.77 3.69 5.99
N ARG A 250 -41.10 4.31 4.85
CA ARG A 250 -40.51 3.97 3.56
C ARG A 250 -39.01 4.32 3.52
N GLY A 251 -38.61 5.43 4.14
CA GLY A 251 -37.21 5.83 4.33
C GLY A 251 -36.44 4.86 5.23
N ARG A 252 -37.01 4.37 6.33
CA ARG A 252 -36.36 3.42 7.24
C ARG A 252 -36.04 2.10 6.55
N ARG A 253 -36.99 1.55 5.78
CA ARG A 253 -36.76 0.35 4.95
C ARG A 253 -35.66 0.58 3.92
N PHE A 254 -35.67 1.75 3.29
CA PHE A 254 -34.66 2.15 2.33
C PHE A 254 -33.27 2.30 2.95
N GLY A 255 -33.15 3.00 4.08
CA GLY A 255 -31.90 3.20 4.81
C GLY A 255 -31.33 1.88 5.33
N GLY A 256 -32.19 0.95 5.77
CA GLY A 256 -31.78 -0.41 6.13
C GLY A 256 -31.23 -1.20 4.93
N ALA A 257 -31.90 -1.16 3.78
CA ALA A 257 -31.43 -1.81 2.55
C ALA A 257 -30.10 -1.22 2.05
N PHE A 258 -29.96 0.11 2.09
CA PHE A 258 -28.72 0.80 1.74
C PHE A 258 -27.57 0.44 2.69
N ALA A 259 -27.82 0.43 4.00
CA ALA A 259 -26.83 0.01 4.99
C ALA A 259 -26.40 -1.45 4.77
N ALA A 260 -27.35 -2.36 4.47
CA ALA A 260 -27.05 -3.74 4.14
C ALA A 260 -26.18 -3.85 2.87
N ALA A 261 -26.45 -3.05 1.84
CA ALA A 261 -25.62 -3.00 0.63
C ALA A 261 -24.18 -2.53 0.93
N VAL A 262 -24.00 -1.52 1.79
CA VAL A 262 -22.68 -1.06 2.24
C VAL A 262 -21.93 -2.15 3.04
N VAL A 263 -22.63 -2.91 3.90
CA VAL A 263 -22.04 -4.04 4.64
C VAL A 263 -21.60 -5.16 3.69
N LEU A 264 -22.46 -5.54 2.74
CA LEU A 264 -22.13 -6.56 1.74
C LEU A 264 -20.96 -6.13 0.88
N PHE A 265 -20.87 -4.84 0.56
CA PHE A 265 -19.74 -4.25 -0.14
C PHE A 265 -18.44 -4.34 0.66
N ALA A 266 -18.44 -3.97 1.94
CA ALA A 266 -17.25 -4.11 2.78
C ALA A 266 -16.86 -5.60 2.97
N ALA A 267 -17.84 -6.48 3.13
CA ALA A 267 -17.62 -7.92 3.29
C ALA A 267 -17.03 -8.57 2.03
N SER A 268 -17.42 -8.13 0.83
CA SER A 268 -16.87 -8.64 -0.43
C SER A 268 -15.39 -8.28 -0.58
N HIS A 269 -14.99 -7.07 -0.19
CA HIS A 269 -13.58 -6.66 -0.16
C HIS A 269 -12.75 -7.54 0.78
N VAL A 270 -13.24 -7.79 1.99
CA VAL A 270 -12.58 -8.71 2.93
C VAL A 270 -12.47 -10.12 2.33
N ALA A 271 -13.54 -10.63 1.73
CA ALA A 271 -13.57 -11.98 1.15
C ALA A 271 -12.55 -12.14 0.00
N VAL A 272 -12.39 -11.12 -0.85
CA VAL A 272 -11.41 -11.13 -1.95
C VAL A 272 -9.97 -11.04 -1.42
N TYR A 273 -9.76 -10.42 -0.27
CA TYR A 273 -8.42 -10.25 0.31
C TYR A 273 -7.94 -11.44 1.16
N ILE A 274 -8.85 -12.28 1.67
CA ILE A 274 -8.49 -13.46 2.48
C ILE A 274 -7.48 -14.39 1.77
N PRO A 275 -7.61 -14.74 0.47
CA PRO A 275 -6.63 -15.56 -0.22
C PRO A 275 -5.24 -14.92 -0.28
N GLU A 276 -5.15 -13.60 -0.45
CA GLU A 276 -3.87 -12.90 -0.46
C GLU A 276 -3.24 -12.90 0.93
N LEU A 277 -4.03 -12.61 1.96
CA LEU A 277 -3.58 -12.73 3.34
C LEU A 277 -3.11 -14.15 3.68
N ARG A 278 -3.75 -15.18 3.11
CA ARG A 278 -3.32 -16.58 3.27
C ARG A 278 -2.04 -16.87 2.52
N TYR A 279 -1.89 -16.38 1.29
CA TYR A 279 -0.67 -16.54 0.51
C TYR A 279 0.51 -15.83 1.19
N ALA A 280 0.32 -14.56 1.55
CA ALA A 280 1.25 -13.77 2.37
C ALA A 280 1.67 -14.48 3.65
N ALA A 281 0.70 -15.14 4.30
CA ALA A 281 0.89 -15.87 5.54
C ALA A 281 1.56 -17.25 5.37
N GLN A 282 1.66 -17.79 4.15
CA GLN A 282 2.26 -19.09 3.89
C GLN A 282 3.63 -18.96 3.22
N GLU A 283 3.78 -17.95 2.38
CA GLU A 283 4.94 -17.76 1.51
C GLU A 283 5.72 -16.50 1.85
N GLY A 284 5.26 -15.66 2.78
CA GLY A 284 5.83 -14.35 3.06
C GLY A 284 5.56 -13.33 1.95
N HIS A 285 6.15 -12.14 2.08
CA HIS A 285 6.02 -11.06 1.10
C HIS A 285 7.38 -10.39 0.85
N GLY A 286 7.52 -9.70 -0.29
CA GLY A 286 8.73 -8.94 -0.63
C GLY A 286 9.99 -9.82 -0.60
N TYR A 287 11.11 -9.29 -0.10
CA TYR A 287 12.35 -10.06 0.11
C TYR A 287 12.27 -11.10 1.22
N ALA A 288 11.23 -11.01 2.03
CA ALA A 288 10.95 -11.90 3.14
C ALA A 288 10.18 -13.16 2.69
N SER A 289 9.88 -13.30 1.39
CA SER A 289 9.19 -14.47 0.89
C SER A 289 10.10 -15.69 0.77
N SER A 290 9.50 -16.87 0.91
CA SER A 290 10.14 -18.18 0.73
C SER A 290 10.90 -18.28 -0.60
N SER A 291 10.35 -17.71 -1.68
CA SER A 291 10.97 -17.68 -3.01
C SER A 291 12.31 -16.93 -3.04
N TRP A 292 12.49 -15.93 -2.18
CA TRP A 292 13.76 -15.22 -2.02
C TRP A 292 14.69 -15.93 -1.04
N GLU A 293 14.20 -16.35 0.13
CA GLU A 293 15.03 -16.99 1.15
C GLU A 293 15.59 -18.35 0.72
N MET A 294 14.77 -19.15 0.03
CA MET A 294 15.12 -20.50 -0.44
C MET A 294 15.73 -20.51 -1.84
N SER A 295 15.99 -19.33 -2.42
CA SER A 295 16.52 -19.26 -3.78
C SER A 295 17.96 -19.78 -3.85
N ALA A 296 18.25 -20.55 -4.90
CA ALA A 296 19.56 -21.16 -5.10
C ALA A 296 20.69 -20.12 -5.17
N THR A 297 20.45 -18.92 -5.72
CA THR A 297 21.50 -17.88 -5.78
C THR A 297 21.66 -17.11 -4.48
N ILE A 298 20.60 -16.97 -3.67
CA ILE A 298 20.79 -16.43 -2.31
C ILE A 298 21.61 -17.42 -1.49
N ALA A 299 21.32 -18.73 -1.60
CA ALA A 299 22.14 -19.77 -0.97
C ALA A 299 23.60 -19.74 -1.46
N TRP A 300 23.81 -19.64 -2.77
CA TRP A 300 25.14 -19.49 -3.37
C TRP A 300 25.85 -18.23 -2.89
N ALA A 301 25.16 -17.09 -2.84
CA ALA A 301 25.75 -15.81 -2.42
C ALA A 301 26.13 -15.83 -0.94
N ARG A 302 25.35 -16.50 -0.09
CA ARG A 302 25.71 -16.75 1.32
C ARG A 302 26.98 -17.60 1.45
N ALA A 303 27.11 -18.62 0.60
CA ALA A 303 28.25 -19.54 0.57
C ALA A 303 29.48 -18.96 -0.14
N ALA A 304 29.36 -17.83 -0.84
CA ALA A 304 30.49 -17.23 -1.54
C ALA A 304 31.54 -16.67 -0.56
N ASP A 305 32.80 -17.00 -0.82
CA ASP A 305 33.96 -16.46 -0.07
C ASP A 305 34.14 -14.95 -0.29
N ASP A 306 33.82 -14.48 -1.50
CA ASP A 306 33.88 -13.06 -1.83
C ASP A 306 32.67 -12.33 -1.23
N LYS A 307 32.94 -11.41 -0.32
CA LYS A 307 31.94 -10.56 0.32
C LYS A 307 31.68 -9.27 -0.44
N ARG A 308 32.26 -9.07 -1.64
CA ARG A 308 31.96 -7.92 -2.50
C ARG A 308 31.34 -8.40 -3.81
N LEU A 309 30.04 -8.22 -3.96
CA LEU A 309 29.27 -8.75 -5.10
C LEU A 309 28.69 -7.62 -5.96
N LEU A 310 28.84 -7.76 -7.28
CA LEU A 310 28.23 -6.86 -8.24
C LEU A 310 26.85 -7.42 -8.65
N THR A 311 25.78 -6.64 -8.63
CA THR A 311 24.43 -7.17 -8.90
C THR A 311 23.44 -6.15 -9.46
N ASN A 312 22.43 -6.62 -10.19
CA ASN A 312 21.30 -5.81 -10.65
C ASN A 312 20.25 -5.58 -9.56
N ARG A 313 20.42 -6.19 -8.37
CA ARG A 313 19.53 -6.10 -7.21
C ARG A 313 20.33 -6.06 -5.90
N GLY A 314 21.08 -4.97 -5.73
CA GLY A 314 21.94 -4.76 -4.56
C GLY A 314 21.16 -4.68 -3.24
N ASP A 315 19.93 -4.19 -3.33
CA ASP A 315 18.97 -4.14 -2.24
C ASP A 315 18.61 -5.53 -1.65
N ALA A 316 18.38 -6.52 -2.51
CA ALA A 316 18.05 -7.88 -2.09
C ALA A 316 19.26 -8.57 -1.41
N LEU A 317 20.45 -8.47 -2.01
CA LEU A 317 21.67 -9.09 -1.46
C LEU A 317 22.10 -8.44 -0.14
N TYR A 318 22.03 -7.10 -0.04
CA TYR A 318 22.35 -6.37 1.19
C TYR A 318 21.51 -6.87 2.38
N LEU A 319 20.24 -7.19 2.15
CA LEU A 319 19.35 -7.71 3.20
C LEU A 319 19.56 -9.20 3.48
N LEU A 320 19.66 -10.02 2.44
CA LEU A 320 19.57 -11.48 2.56
C LEU A 320 20.92 -12.17 2.79
N VAL A 321 22.02 -11.47 2.54
CA VAL A 321 23.39 -11.99 2.66
C VAL A 321 24.17 -11.12 3.66
N PRO A 322 24.22 -11.51 4.95
CA PRO A 322 24.90 -10.72 5.96
C PRO A 322 26.38 -10.49 5.64
N GLY A 323 26.84 -9.25 5.83
CA GLY A 323 28.24 -8.87 5.65
C GLY A 323 28.69 -8.72 4.19
N VAL A 324 27.77 -8.76 3.22
CA VAL A 324 28.11 -8.51 1.82
C VAL A 324 28.13 -7.01 1.53
N ALA A 325 29.19 -6.53 0.90
CA ALA A 325 29.26 -5.23 0.24
C ALA A 325 28.66 -5.37 -1.17
N VAL A 326 27.62 -4.61 -1.46
CA VAL A 326 26.93 -4.65 -2.74
C VAL A 326 27.32 -3.48 -3.64
N GLU A 327 27.65 -3.81 -4.88
CA GLU A 327 27.82 -2.84 -5.96
C GLU A 327 26.74 -3.03 -7.00
N TRP A 328 26.09 -1.95 -7.41
CA TRP A 328 25.06 -2.01 -8.43
C TRP A 328 25.69 -2.14 -9.82
N LEU A 329 25.14 -3.05 -10.62
CA LEU A 329 25.39 -3.09 -12.06
C LEU A 329 24.90 -1.78 -12.71
N PRO A 330 25.63 -1.24 -13.71
CA PRO A 330 25.20 -0.05 -14.44
C PRO A 330 23.80 -0.23 -15.03
N ARG A 331 22.91 0.74 -14.78
CA ARG A 331 21.51 0.66 -15.22
C ARG A 331 21.41 0.96 -16.73
N GLY A 332 21.07 -0.07 -17.52
CA GLY A 332 20.69 0.03 -18.94
C GLY A 332 21.35 -1.03 -19.82
N GLU A 333 20.56 -1.75 -20.65
CA GLU A 333 21.05 -2.78 -21.59
C GLU A 333 22.17 -2.27 -22.52
N ALA A 334 22.12 -0.99 -22.92
CA ALA A 334 23.14 -0.37 -23.76
C ALA A 334 24.50 -0.17 -23.07
N GLN A 335 24.56 -0.22 -21.73
CA GLN A 335 25.79 -0.03 -20.96
C GLN A 335 26.39 -1.35 -20.44
N LEU A 336 25.66 -2.46 -20.54
CA LEU A 336 26.14 -3.77 -20.10
C LEU A 336 27.42 -4.22 -20.83
N PRO A 337 27.56 -4.09 -22.17
CA PRO A 337 28.78 -4.52 -22.87
C PRO A 337 30.04 -3.75 -22.45
N SER A 338 29.93 -2.44 -22.22
CA SER A 338 31.02 -1.59 -21.73
C SER A 338 31.28 -1.78 -20.23
N ALA A 339 30.23 -2.08 -19.45
CA ALA A 339 30.36 -2.46 -18.05
C ALA A 339 31.13 -3.78 -17.89
N VAL A 340 30.86 -4.80 -18.71
CA VAL A 340 31.55 -6.11 -18.68
C VAL A 340 33.07 -5.98 -18.79
N ALA A 341 33.58 -5.05 -19.59
CA ALA A 341 35.02 -4.78 -19.68
C ALA A 341 35.61 -4.18 -18.38
N SER A 342 34.80 -3.45 -17.58
CA SER A 342 35.20 -2.87 -16.29
C SER A 342 35.00 -3.80 -15.09
N ILE A 343 34.23 -4.88 -15.26
CA ILE A 343 33.89 -5.85 -14.21
C ILE A 343 35.12 -6.70 -13.82
N GLY A 344 36.06 -6.95 -14.74
CA GLY A 344 37.28 -7.71 -14.46
C GLY A 344 36.98 -9.11 -13.88
N ASN A 345 37.75 -9.54 -12.87
CA ASN A 345 37.53 -10.83 -12.18
C ASN A 345 36.44 -10.79 -11.08
N ARG A 346 35.64 -9.72 -11.00
CA ARG A 346 34.62 -9.59 -9.94
C ARG A 346 33.46 -10.57 -10.20
N ARG A 347 32.94 -11.16 -9.12
CA ARG A 347 31.75 -12.02 -9.21
C ARG A 347 30.50 -11.17 -9.36
N VAL A 348 29.70 -11.52 -10.36
CA VAL A 348 28.44 -10.83 -10.66
C VAL A 348 27.27 -11.76 -10.41
N VAL A 349 26.27 -11.24 -9.69
CA VAL A 349 25.03 -11.94 -9.36
C VAL A 349 23.88 -11.28 -10.11
N TRP A 350 23.24 -12.02 -11.00
CA TRP A 350 22.12 -11.50 -11.79
C TRP A 350 20.80 -12.16 -11.38
N LEU A 351 19.84 -11.33 -10.96
CA LEU A 351 18.51 -11.74 -10.53
C LEU A 351 17.51 -11.35 -11.64
N GLN A 352 17.06 -12.30 -12.48
CA GLN A 352 16.10 -12.05 -13.56
C GLN A 352 14.71 -12.63 -13.25
N GLY A 353 13.70 -11.77 -13.18
CA GLY A 353 12.35 -12.19 -12.82
C GLY A 353 12.24 -12.61 -11.34
N THR A 354 11.07 -12.43 -10.76
CA THR A 354 10.78 -12.67 -9.34
C THR A 354 10.83 -14.14 -8.90
N ARG A 355 11.43 -15.04 -9.70
CA ARG A 355 11.34 -16.49 -9.45
C ARG A 355 12.67 -17.24 -9.34
N TYR A 356 13.71 -16.96 -10.11
CA TYR A 356 14.97 -17.71 -9.97
C TYR A 356 16.18 -16.86 -10.33
N PRO A 357 17.23 -16.92 -9.51
CA PRO A 357 18.48 -16.26 -9.84
C PRO A 357 19.54 -17.20 -10.46
N TYR A 358 20.49 -16.64 -11.21
CA TYR A 358 21.51 -17.38 -11.97
C TYR A 358 22.91 -16.79 -11.76
N ASP A 359 23.96 -17.61 -11.89
CA ASP A 359 25.35 -17.12 -12.05
C ASP A 359 25.49 -16.55 -13.47
N LEU A 360 26.23 -15.45 -13.64
CA LEU A 360 26.50 -14.90 -14.96
C LEU A 360 27.30 -15.86 -15.86
N ARG A 361 28.00 -16.84 -15.27
CA ARG A 361 28.58 -17.98 -16.00
C ARG A 361 27.53 -18.86 -16.67
N ASP A 362 26.32 -18.93 -16.12
CA ASP A 362 25.20 -19.69 -16.69
C ASP A 362 24.48 -18.89 -17.80
N LEU A 363 24.60 -17.56 -17.78
CA LEU A 363 24.10 -16.64 -18.82
C LEU A 363 25.12 -16.41 -19.96
N ALA A 364 26.40 -16.70 -19.74
CA ALA A 364 27.48 -16.52 -20.72
C ALA A 364 27.22 -17.20 -22.08
N PRO A 365 26.66 -18.44 -22.15
CA PRO A 365 26.38 -19.08 -23.43
C PRO A 365 25.25 -18.38 -24.23
N GLY A 366 24.30 -17.73 -23.54
CA GLY A 366 23.16 -17.05 -24.17
C GLY A 366 23.43 -15.58 -24.55
N LEU A 367 24.43 -14.95 -23.93
CA LEU A 367 24.82 -13.55 -24.18
C LEU A 367 26.06 -13.39 -25.07
N GLY A 368 26.64 -14.49 -25.55
CA GLY A 368 27.81 -14.45 -26.44
C GLY A 368 29.10 -13.99 -25.76
N LEU A 369 29.18 -14.09 -24.43
CA LEU A 369 30.36 -13.76 -23.65
C LEU A 369 31.22 -15.03 -23.51
N ARG A 370 32.46 -15.00 -24.03
CA ARG A 370 33.44 -16.08 -23.90
C ARG A 370 34.20 -16.01 -22.58
#